data_AF-T1FK26-F1
#
_entry.id   AF-T1FK26-F1
#
_cell.length_a   1.000
_cell.length_b   1.000
_cell.length_c   1.000
_cell.angle_alpha   90.00
_cell.angle_beta   90.00
_cell.angle_gamma   90.00
#
_symmetry.space_group_name_H-M   'P 1'
#
loop_
_entity.id
_entity.type
_entity.pdbx_description
1 polymer ?
#
loop_
_entity_poly.entity_id
_entity_poly.type
_entity_poly.pdbx_seq_one_letter_code
_entity_poly.pdbx_strand_id
1 'polypeptide(L)'
;MSKRKSVYREQFQLTFQGLKKKTAAAEGAFAYHVAFHSLSFKAADCTNRLISTVFAESETGRKFSSAQTKTQAIISRILAPKSIENLLSELGSEPFSIATDSSNFKEIKTFPIIIRYFSHEGLKLWGGLKSLVLSTDDIPKVLENLFSDDSNEIYFWFLQSSLQLFRQTLLILEKKRLVLPEMIESVENLSQKLTDRMQKNFVGAMTQSKLQSLEDSNLANRIEKEFSTFYSTSVDYIQKWFRITDYPSSSKWLMLKSVDTILYEDIRKSAEFLMPEISVKDSLFDETSLLISLLKDSKESFHELPIDIKWTILF
;
A
#
# COMPACT_ATOMS: atom_id res chain seq x y z
N MET A 1 -9.12 -16.74 23.93
CA MET A 1 -10.29 -17.31 23.21
C MET A 1 -11.15 -16.29 22.44
N SER A 2 -11.14 -14.98 22.79
CA SER A 2 -11.97 -13.96 22.11
C SER A 2 -11.61 -13.72 20.63
N LYS A 3 -10.31 -13.63 20.28
CA LYS A 3 -9.85 -13.36 18.88
C LYS A 3 -10.26 -14.42 17.85
N ARG A 4 -10.47 -15.69 18.22
CA ARG A 4 -10.86 -16.76 17.27
C ARG A 4 -12.35 -16.73 16.90
N LYS A 5 -13.21 -16.11 17.72
CA LYS A 5 -14.64 -15.96 17.42
C LYS A 5 -14.92 -14.89 16.35
N SER A 6 -14.04 -13.90 16.16
CA SER A 6 -14.26 -12.84 15.15
C SER A 6 -14.00 -13.32 13.72
N VAL A 7 -12.96 -14.14 13.49
CA VAL A 7 -12.57 -14.60 12.15
C VAL A 7 -13.70 -15.32 11.42
N TYR A 8 -14.39 -16.24 12.09
CA TYR A 8 -15.52 -16.97 11.48
C TYR A 8 -16.74 -16.07 11.23
N ARG A 9 -16.99 -15.06 12.10
CA ARG A 9 -18.11 -14.11 11.94
C ARG A 9 -17.84 -13.07 10.84
N GLU A 10 -16.59 -12.65 10.68
CA GLU A 10 -16.16 -11.72 9.63
C GLU A 10 -16.11 -12.39 8.26
N GLN A 11 -15.58 -13.62 8.17
CA GLN A 11 -15.46 -14.34 6.90
C GLN A 11 -16.79 -14.97 6.43
N PHE A 12 -17.67 -15.37 7.35
CA PHE A 12 -18.93 -16.04 7.04
C PHE A 12 -20.10 -15.37 7.78
N GLN A 13 -20.51 -14.19 7.33
CA GLN A 13 -21.78 -13.60 7.78
C GLN A 13 -22.95 -14.45 7.29
N LEU A 14 -23.73 -15.04 8.20
CA LEU A 14 -24.89 -15.88 7.88
C LEU A 14 -26.16 -15.08 7.53
N THR A 15 -26.02 -13.86 7.00
CA THR A 15 -27.12 -12.99 6.52
C THR A 15 -27.57 -13.37 5.11
N PHE A 16 -27.52 -14.64 4.75
CA PHE A 16 -27.99 -15.11 3.44
C PHE A 16 -29.51 -15.35 3.47
N GLN A 17 -30.25 -14.68 2.58
CA GLN A 17 -31.65 -14.99 2.32
C GLN A 17 -31.76 -16.28 1.50
N GLY A 18 -32.54 -17.25 2.01
CA GLY A 18 -32.79 -18.54 1.36
C GLY A 18 -31.99 -19.70 1.95
N LEU A 19 -32.68 -20.80 2.24
CA LEU A 19 -32.14 -21.96 2.93
C LEU A 19 -30.96 -22.61 2.20
N LYS A 20 -31.03 -22.75 0.87
CA LYS A 20 -29.94 -23.34 0.07
C LYS A 20 -28.62 -22.57 0.23
N LYS A 21 -28.68 -21.23 0.31
CA LYS A 21 -27.48 -20.39 0.52
C LYS A 21 -26.93 -20.53 1.93
N LYS A 22 -27.80 -20.64 2.94
CA LYS A 22 -27.39 -20.91 4.33
C LYS A 22 -26.69 -22.27 4.48
N THR A 23 -27.23 -23.32 3.86
CA THR A 23 -26.60 -24.65 3.86
C THR A 23 -25.24 -24.62 3.15
N ALA A 24 -25.16 -24.01 1.96
CA ALA A 24 -23.89 -23.88 1.24
C ALA A 24 -22.84 -23.09 2.04
N ALA A 25 -23.24 -22.02 2.73
CA ALA A 25 -22.34 -21.24 3.58
C ALA A 25 -21.84 -22.06 4.78
N ALA A 26 -22.71 -22.85 5.43
CA ALA A 26 -22.32 -23.73 6.53
C ALA A 26 -21.33 -24.81 6.07
N GLU A 27 -21.57 -25.43 4.92
CA GLU A 27 -20.68 -26.43 4.32
C GLU A 27 -19.34 -25.81 3.90
N GLY A 28 -19.36 -24.60 3.33
CA GLY A 28 -18.15 -23.83 3.01
C GLY A 28 -17.33 -23.48 4.24
N ALA A 29 -17.98 -23.01 5.31
CA ALA A 29 -17.32 -22.70 6.58
C ALA A 29 -16.72 -23.96 7.23
N PHE A 30 -17.42 -25.10 7.16
CA PHE A 30 -16.89 -26.37 7.63
C PHE A 30 -15.68 -26.82 6.81
N ALA A 31 -15.75 -26.72 5.48
CA ALA A 31 -14.63 -27.06 4.60
C ALA A 31 -13.41 -26.16 4.86
N TYR A 32 -13.63 -24.86 5.09
CA TYR A 32 -12.57 -23.95 5.52
C TYR A 32 -11.96 -24.39 6.86
N HIS A 33 -12.79 -24.73 7.85
CA HIS A 33 -12.31 -25.23 9.15
C HIS A 33 -11.45 -26.49 9.01
N VAL A 34 -11.88 -27.44 8.17
CA VAL A 34 -11.13 -28.67 7.87
C VAL A 34 -9.76 -28.35 7.28
N ALA A 35 -9.69 -27.44 6.30
CA ALA A 35 -8.42 -27.03 5.70
C ALA A 35 -7.53 -26.26 6.69
N PHE A 36 -8.09 -25.29 7.41
CA PHE A 36 -7.37 -24.41 8.33
C PHE A 36 -6.72 -25.16 9.50
N HIS A 37 -7.37 -26.21 9.98
CA HIS A 37 -6.86 -27.05 11.08
C HIS A 37 -6.21 -28.35 10.61
N SER A 38 -5.99 -28.54 9.31
CA SER A 38 -5.40 -29.75 8.73
C SER A 38 -6.12 -31.03 9.16
N LEU A 39 -7.44 -31.00 9.23
CA LEU A 39 -8.25 -32.15 9.63
C LEU A 39 -8.34 -33.17 8.49
N SER A 40 -8.38 -34.45 8.84
CA SER A 40 -8.56 -35.53 7.87
C SER A 40 -9.90 -35.44 7.17
N PHE A 41 -9.93 -35.59 5.84
CA PHE A 41 -11.21 -35.67 5.12
C PHE A 41 -12.06 -36.87 5.53
N LYS A 42 -11.46 -37.94 6.07
CA LYS A 42 -12.21 -39.06 6.63
C LYS A 42 -13.00 -38.66 7.89
N ALA A 43 -12.49 -37.69 8.65
CA ALA A 43 -13.22 -37.15 9.80
C ALA A 43 -14.46 -36.36 9.35
N ALA A 44 -14.45 -35.78 8.14
CA ALA A 44 -15.63 -35.09 7.61
C ALA A 44 -16.84 -36.00 7.46
N ASP A 45 -16.66 -37.30 7.19
CA ASP A 45 -17.79 -38.25 7.07
C ASP A 45 -18.52 -38.45 8.38
N CYS A 46 -17.80 -38.66 9.48
CA CYS A 46 -18.41 -38.84 10.79
C CYS A 46 -18.95 -37.50 11.33
N THR A 47 -18.23 -36.40 11.12
CA THR A 47 -18.70 -35.07 11.54
C THR A 47 -19.95 -34.63 10.78
N ASN A 48 -20.07 -34.94 9.48
CA ASN A 48 -21.28 -34.66 8.72
C ASN A 48 -22.52 -35.33 9.35
N ARG A 49 -22.42 -36.62 9.70
CA ARG A 49 -23.52 -37.34 10.37
C ARG A 49 -23.82 -36.76 11.75
N LEU A 50 -22.78 -36.40 12.50
CA LEU A 50 -22.92 -35.79 13.82
C LEU A 50 -23.67 -34.46 13.74
N ILE A 51 -23.33 -33.60 12.78
CA ILE A 51 -23.97 -32.29 12.59
C ILE A 51 -25.47 -32.45 12.30
N SER A 52 -25.84 -33.37 11.40
CA SER A 52 -27.26 -33.61 11.09
C SER A 52 -28.06 -34.16 12.26
N THR A 53 -27.42 -34.89 13.18
CA THR A 53 -28.06 -35.45 14.38
C THR A 53 -28.15 -34.45 15.51
N VAL A 54 -27.06 -33.74 15.82
CA VAL A 54 -26.97 -32.80 16.94
C VAL A 54 -27.78 -31.54 16.69
N PHE A 55 -27.88 -31.11 15.42
CA PHE A 55 -28.62 -29.92 15.02
C PHE A 55 -29.88 -30.29 14.22
N ALA A 56 -30.60 -31.31 14.67
CA ALA A 56 -31.79 -31.82 14.01
C ALA A 56 -32.96 -30.81 13.99
N GLU A 57 -33.01 -29.90 14.97
CA GLU A 57 -33.97 -28.80 15.05
C GLU A 57 -33.69 -27.72 13.99
N SER A 58 -32.44 -27.56 13.56
CA SER A 58 -32.05 -26.63 12.52
C SER A 58 -32.36 -27.19 11.13
N GLU A 59 -33.12 -26.44 10.32
CA GLU A 59 -33.32 -26.84 8.91
C GLU A 59 -32.01 -26.84 8.11
N THR A 60 -31.06 -25.98 8.50
CA THR A 60 -29.71 -25.95 7.90
C THR A 60 -28.88 -27.15 8.35
N GLY A 61 -28.95 -27.52 9.63
CA GLY A 61 -28.26 -28.69 10.18
C GLY A 61 -28.74 -30.01 9.58
N ARG A 62 -30.07 -30.19 9.44
CA ARG A 62 -30.67 -31.35 8.78
C ARG A 62 -30.25 -31.51 7.31
N LYS A 63 -30.12 -30.40 6.58
CA LYS A 63 -29.73 -30.40 5.16
C LYS A 63 -28.22 -30.32 4.94
N PHE A 64 -27.43 -30.22 6.01
CA PHE A 64 -25.98 -30.23 5.92
C PHE A 64 -25.51 -31.57 5.35
N SER A 65 -24.66 -31.52 4.31
CA SER A 65 -24.25 -32.70 3.54
C SER A 65 -22.78 -32.61 3.09
N SER A 66 -21.90 -32.03 3.91
CA SER A 66 -20.47 -31.91 3.61
C SER A 66 -19.64 -33.07 4.14
N ALA A 67 -19.86 -34.25 3.56
CA ALA A 67 -19.02 -35.43 3.74
C ALA A 67 -17.65 -35.28 3.01
N GLN A 68 -16.81 -36.32 3.01
CA GLN A 68 -15.46 -36.31 2.45
C GLN A 68 -15.39 -35.71 1.04
N THR A 69 -16.15 -36.25 0.09
CA THR A 69 -16.06 -35.87 -1.33
C THR A 69 -16.43 -34.41 -1.55
N LYS A 70 -17.49 -33.93 -0.88
CA LYS A 70 -17.96 -32.55 -1.02
C LYS A 70 -17.00 -31.57 -0.35
N THR A 71 -16.52 -31.91 0.84
CA THR A 71 -15.52 -31.10 1.57
C THR A 71 -14.24 -30.96 0.76
N GLN A 72 -13.72 -32.06 0.21
CA GLN A 72 -12.54 -32.05 -0.66
C GLN A 72 -12.79 -31.21 -1.92
N ALA A 73 -13.96 -31.34 -2.56
CA ALA A 73 -14.30 -30.56 -3.74
C ALA A 73 -14.38 -29.05 -3.44
N ILE A 74 -14.97 -28.66 -2.31
CA ILE A 74 -15.02 -27.25 -1.89
C ILE A 74 -13.60 -26.71 -1.68
N ILE A 75 -12.75 -27.45 -0.97
CA ILE A 75 -11.38 -27.01 -0.70
C ILE A 75 -10.57 -26.90 -2.00
N SER A 76 -10.56 -27.96 -2.80
CA SER A 76 -9.71 -28.05 -4.00
C SER A 76 -10.20 -27.20 -5.18
N ARG A 77 -11.51 -27.02 -5.35
CA ARG A 77 -12.09 -26.34 -6.53
C ARG A 77 -12.58 -24.92 -6.25
N ILE A 78 -12.73 -24.54 -4.98
CA ILE A 78 -13.24 -23.20 -4.61
C ILE A 78 -12.20 -22.48 -3.74
N LEU A 79 -11.88 -23.01 -2.56
CA LEU A 79 -11.03 -22.30 -1.59
C LEU A 79 -9.58 -22.15 -2.08
N ALA A 80 -8.97 -23.22 -2.57
CA ALA A 80 -7.60 -23.19 -3.05
C ALA A 80 -7.42 -22.26 -4.27
N PRO A 81 -8.23 -22.34 -5.34
CA PRO A 81 -8.14 -21.40 -6.46
C PRO A 81 -8.36 -19.96 -6.03
N LYS A 82 -9.35 -19.69 -5.15
CA LYS A 82 -9.61 -18.33 -4.67
C LYS A 82 -8.45 -17.79 -3.81
N SER A 83 -7.82 -18.64 -3.01
CA SER A 83 -6.63 -18.26 -2.24
C SER A 83 -5.46 -17.88 -3.16
N ILE A 84 -5.27 -18.60 -4.27
CA ILE A 84 -4.22 -18.29 -5.25
C ILE A 84 -4.55 -16.99 -6.00
N GLU A 85 -5.80 -16.80 -6.43
CA GLU A 85 -6.24 -15.57 -7.09
C GLU A 85 -6.02 -14.34 -6.19
N ASN A 86 -6.40 -14.44 -4.91
CA ASN A 86 -6.18 -13.38 -3.93
C ASN A 86 -4.68 -13.11 -3.75
N LEU A 87 -3.87 -14.16 -3.58
CA LEU A 87 -2.41 -14.06 -3.48
C LEU A 87 -1.81 -13.32 -4.69
N LEU A 88 -2.18 -13.70 -5.91
CA LEU A 88 -1.68 -13.07 -7.14
C LEU A 88 -2.13 -11.61 -7.26
N SER A 89 -3.37 -11.31 -6.86
CA SER A 89 -3.86 -9.93 -6.84
C SER A 89 -3.14 -9.05 -5.82
N GLU A 90 -2.74 -9.62 -4.67
CA GLU A 90 -1.99 -8.92 -3.64
C GLU A 90 -0.52 -8.75 -4.00
N LEU A 91 0.09 -9.75 -4.64
CA LEU A 91 1.49 -9.68 -5.07
C LEU A 91 1.72 -8.57 -6.11
N GLY A 92 0.80 -8.42 -7.08
CA GLY A 92 0.92 -7.41 -8.13
C GLY A 92 2.30 -7.44 -8.81
N SER A 93 2.97 -6.28 -8.82
CA SER A 93 4.37 -6.12 -9.28
C SER A 93 5.36 -5.93 -8.13
N GLU A 94 4.97 -6.27 -6.90
CA GLU A 94 5.80 -6.06 -5.71
C GLU A 94 6.88 -7.13 -5.57
N PRO A 95 8.04 -6.79 -4.98
CA PRO A 95 9.07 -7.77 -4.66
C PRO A 95 8.58 -8.84 -3.67
N PHE A 96 8.94 -10.09 -3.92
CA PHE A 96 8.66 -11.23 -3.05
C PHE A 96 9.88 -12.16 -2.97
N SER A 97 9.91 -13.00 -1.94
CA SER A 97 10.91 -14.05 -1.81
C SER A 97 10.25 -15.43 -1.89
N ILE A 98 10.98 -16.38 -2.46
CA ILE A 98 10.58 -17.77 -2.54
C ILE A 98 11.55 -18.57 -1.67
N ALA A 99 11.01 -19.36 -0.74
CA ALA A 99 11.75 -20.39 -0.03
C ALA A 99 11.24 -21.75 -0.51
N THR A 100 12.17 -22.60 -0.94
CA THR A 100 11.88 -23.97 -1.33
C THR A 100 12.70 -24.92 -0.49
N ASP A 101 12.09 -26.01 -0.06
CA ASP A 101 12.80 -27.13 0.54
C ASP A 101 12.40 -28.41 -0.19
N SER A 102 13.15 -29.49 -0.01
CA SER A 102 12.80 -30.80 -0.55
C SER A 102 12.78 -31.83 0.56
N SER A 103 11.67 -32.54 0.68
CA SER A 103 11.54 -33.65 1.62
C SER A 103 11.25 -34.95 0.86
N ASN A 104 11.76 -36.06 1.38
CA ASN A 104 11.45 -37.38 0.85
C ASN A 104 10.55 -38.10 1.85
N PHE A 105 9.37 -38.52 1.41
CA PHE A 105 8.52 -39.44 2.16
C PHE A 105 8.34 -40.71 1.34
N LYS A 106 9.13 -41.76 1.67
CA LYS A 106 9.28 -42.98 0.86
C LYS A 106 9.75 -42.63 -0.57
N GLU A 107 9.07 -43.15 -1.59
CA GLU A 107 9.33 -42.86 -3.01
C GLU A 107 8.85 -41.46 -3.45
N ILE A 108 8.10 -40.73 -2.63
CA ILE A 108 7.53 -39.43 -3.00
C ILE A 108 8.47 -38.31 -2.56
N LYS A 109 9.02 -37.60 -3.54
CA LYS A 109 9.76 -36.35 -3.31
C LYS A 109 8.80 -35.17 -3.32
N THR A 110 8.68 -34.48 -2.20
CA THR A 110 7.87 -33.27 -2.06
C THR A 110 8.77 -32.04 -2.11
N PHE A 111 8.34 -31.02 -2.86
CA PHE A 111 9.00 -29.72 -2.94
C PHE A 111 8.01 -28.63 -2.49
N PRO A 112 7.92 -28.33 -1.19
CA PRO A 112 7.17 -27.16 -0.74
C PRO A 112 7.76 -25.88 -1.34
N ILE A 113 6.88 -25.02 -1.85
CA ILE A 113 7.19 -23.66 -2.27
C ILE A 113 6.48 -22.72 -1.30
N ILE A 114 7.24 -21.92 -0.59
CA ILE A 114 6.74 -20.89 0.33
C ILE A 114 7.05 -19.54 -0.30
N ILE A 115 6.01 -18.77 -0.58
CA ILE A 115 6.13 -17.39 -1.06
C ILE A 115 5.97 -16.46 0.14
N ARG A 116 6.95 -15.58 0.37
CA ARG A 116 6.85 -14.49 1.36
C ARG A 116 6.81 -13.16 0.62
N TYR A 117 5.78 -12.37 0.89
CA TYR A 117 5.53 -11.10 0.23
C TYR A 117 5.02 -10.08 1.26
N PHE A 118 5.15 -8.79 0.93
CA PHE A 118 4.62 -7.71 1.76
C PHE A 118 3.24 -7.31 1.24
N SER A 119 2.19 -7.64 1.99
CA SER A 119 0.84 -7.13 1.69
C SER A 119 0.75 -5.65 2.07
N HIS A 120 0.09 -4.84 1.23
CA HIS A 120 -0.22 -3.44 1.58
C HIS A 120 -1.30 -3.32 2.68
N GLU A 121 -1.96 -4.42 3.03
CA GLU A 121 -2.72 -4.55 4.28
C GLU A 121 -1.83 -4.88 5.49
N GLY A 122 -0.50 -4.83 5.33
CA GLY A 122 0.54 -5.51 6.12
C GLY A 122 0.56 -5.31 7.63
N LEU A 123 -0.20 -4.36 8.17
CA LEU A 123 -0.38 -4.21 9.62
C LEU A 123 -1.55 -5.00 10.20
N LYS A 124 -2.45 -5.56 9.38
CA LYS A 124 -3.38 -6.62 9.84
C LYS A 124 -2.62 -7.86 10.35
N LEU A 125 -1.35 -8.01 9.98
CA LEU A 125 -0.46 -9.08 10.41
C LEU A 125 0.47 -8.67 11.56
N TRP A 126 0.29 -7.53 12.23
CA TRP A 126 1.10 -7.15 13.41
C TRP A 126 1.23 -8.31 14.39
N GLY A 127 0.11 -8.98 14.69
CA GLY A 127 0.11 -10.15 15.57
C GLY A 127 0.94 -11.33 15.06
N GLY A 128 0.97 -11.55 13.74
CA GLY A 128 1.78 -12.60 13.10
C GLY A 128 3.27 -12.23 13.08
N LEU A 129 3.59 -10.99 12.69
CA LEU A 129 4.95 -10.46 12.67
C LEU A 129 5.55 -10.44 14.08
N LYS A 130 4.81 -9.91 15.07
CA LYS A 130 5.19 -9.93 16.48
C LYS A 130 5.45 -11.35 16.97
N SER A 131 4.55 -12.29 16.67
CA SER A 131 4.73 -13.69 17.08
C SER A 131 5.96 -14.33 16.45
N LEU A 132 6.22 -14.08 15.16
CA LEU A 132 7.38 -14.62 14.45
C LEU A 132 8.68 -14.08 15.04
N VAL A 133 8.76 -12.76 15.17
CA VAL A 133 9.92 -12.03 15.66
C VAL A 133 10.26 -12.47 17.09
N LEU A 134 9.27 -12.51 17.98
CA LEU A 134 9.48 -12.94 19.38
C LEU A 134 9.70 -14.46 19.54
N SER A 135 9.42 -15.26 18.51
CA SER A 135 9.71 -16.71 18.51
C SER A 135 11.08 -17.06 17.93
N THR A 136 11.81 -16.08 17.40
CA THR A 136 13.12 -16.30 16.77
C THR A 136 14.21 -16.29 17.84
N ASP A 137 15.05 -17.33 17.85
CA ASP A 137 16.22 -17.38 18.72
C ASP A 137 17.26 -16.31 18.29
N ASP A 138 17.97 -15.73 19.26
CA ASP A 138 19.06 -14.74 19.06
C ASP A 138 18.63 -13.43 18.35
N ILE A 139 17.44 -12.93 18.69
CA ILE A 139 16.94 -11.66 18.17
C ILE A 139 17.70 -10.45 18.76
N PRO A 140 18.04 -9.42 17.94
CA PRO A 140 18.56 -8.15 18.46
C PRO A 140 17.63 -7.50 19.49
N LYS A 141 18.18 -7.08 20.64
CA LYS A 141 17.42 -6.48 21.75
C LYS A 141 16.54 -5.29 21.34
N VAL A 142 16.97 -4.51 20.35
CA VAL A 142 16.20 -3.39 19.79
C VAL A 142 14.88 -3.87 19.20
N LEU A 143 14.89 -4.95 18.43
CA LEU A 143 13.68 -5.54 17.85
C LEU A 143 12.83 -6.20 18.91
N GLU A 144 13.44 -6.90 19.87
CA GLU A 144 12.71 -7.48 21.01
C GLU A 144 11.94 -6.40 21.77
N ASN A 145 12.57 -5.28 22.10
CA ASN A 145 11.93 -4.16 22.78
C ASN A 145 10.83 -3.52 21.92
N LEU A 146 11.08 -3.35 20.62
CA LEU A 146 10.11 -2.77 19.68
C LEU A 146 8.83 -3.61 19.59
N PHE A 147 8.95 -4.93 19.47
CA PHE A 147 7.80 -5.82 19.31
C PHE A 147 7.15 -6.24 20.64
N SER A 148 7.84 -6.08 21.78
CA SER A 148 7.28 -6.41 23.09
C SER A 148 6.15 -5.45 23.49
N ASP A 149 6.30 -4.15 23.21
CA ASP A 149 5.27 -3.13 23.48
C ASP A 149 4.24 -3.08 22.35
N ASP A 150 2.98 -3.37 22.67
CA ASP A 150 1.87 -3.32 21.72
C ASP A 150 1.57 -1.89 21.22
N SER A 151 1.96 -0.87 21.99
CA SER A 151 1.80 0.54 21.61
C SER A 151 2.66 0.91 20.40
N ASN A 152 3.73 0.14 20.14
CA ASN A 152 4.62 0.39 19.01
C ASN A 152 3.98 0.09 17.66
N GLU A 153 2.87 -0.66 17.62
CA GLU A 153 2.07 -0.90 16.39
C GLU A 153 1.68 0.43 15.72
N ILE A 154 1.43 1.48 16.51
CA ILE A 154 0.98 2.80 16.03
C ILE A 154 2.03 3.43 15.11
N TYR A 155 3.32 3.27 15.42
CA TYR A 155 4.41 3.81 14.60
C TYR A 155 4.44 3.18 13.21
N PHE A 156 4.16 1.87 13.11
CA PHE A 156 4.10 1.22 11.81
C PHE A 156 2.90 1.70 10.99
N TRP A 157 1.73 1.92 11.61
CA TRP A 157 0.58 2.52 10.92
C TRP A 157 0.89 3.93 10.41
N PHE A 158 1.58 4.73 11.23
CA PHE A 158 2.06 6.04 10.82
C PHE A 158 3.04 5.93 9.65
N LEU A 159 4.05 5.07 9.74
CA LEU A 159 5.03 4.88 8.67
C LEU A 159 4.38 4.38 7.38
N GLN A 160 3.41 3.47 7.44
CA GLN A 160 2.68 3.01 6.26
C GLN A 160 2.01 4.19 5.51
N SER A 161 1.36 5.09 6.24
CA SER A 161 0.69 6.29 5.70
C SER A 161 1.70 7.33 5.18
N SER A 162 2.80 7.52 5.90
CA SER A 162 3.82 8.52 5.58
C SER A 162 4.73 8.09 4.44
N LEU A 163 5.22 6.85 4.44
CA LEU A 163 6.10 6.29 3.41
C LEU A 163 5.44 6.21 2.03
N GLN A 164 4.11 6.11 1.97
CA GLN A 164 3.39 6.16 0.69
C GLN A 164 3.65 7.48 -0.07
N LEU A 165 3.82 8.61 0.63
CA LEU A 165 4.18 9.88 -0.01
C LEU A 165 5.56 9.81 -0.65
N PHE A 166 6.55 9.35 0.11
CA PHE A 166 7.92 9.22 -0.37
C PHE A 166 8.00 8.27 -1.56
N ARG A 167 7.27 7.15 -1.50
CA ARG A 167 7.17 6.20 -2.62
C ARG A 167 6.61 6.86 -3.87
N GLN A 168 5.50 7.60 -3.75
CA GLN A 168 4.91 8.30 -4.91
C GLN A 168 5.87 9.30 -5.54
N THR A 169 6.61 10.06 -4.72
CA THR A 169 7.63 10.99 -5.22
C THR A 169 8.79 10.24 -5.86
N LEU A 170 9.28 9.17 -5.23
CA LEU A 170 10.40 8.36 -5.71
C LEU A 170 10.11 7.74 -7.07
N LEU A 171 8.89 7.23 -7.30
CA LEU A 171 8.46 6.73 -8.61
C LEU A 171 8.53 7.79 -9.72
N ILE A 172 8.30 9.06 -9.40
CA ILE A 172 8.47 10.16 -10.37
C ILE A 172 9.95 10.39 -10.63
N LEU A 173 10.77 10.40 -9.58
CA LEU A 173 12.21 10.61 -9.67
C LEU A 173 12.95 9.47 -10.40
N GLU A 174 12.38 8.26 -10.43
CA GLU A 174 12.92 7.10 -11.15
C GLU A 174 12.52 7.03 -12.63
N LYS A 175 11.73 8.00 -13.14
CA LYS A 175 11.36 8.02 -14.56
C LYS A 175 12.61 8.05 -15.44
N LYS A 176 12.64 7.18 -16.46
CA LYS A 176 13.73 7.12 -17.44
C LYS A 176 13.97 8.45 -18.18
N ARG A 177 12.89 9.20 -18.40
CA ARG A 177 12.92 10.55 -18.98
C ARG A 177 12.33 11.51 -17.95
N LEU A 178 13.17 11.98 -17.04
CA LEU A 178 12.83 13.00 -16.05
C LEU A 178 13.45 14.32 -16.47
N VAL A 179 12.64 15.37 -16.57
CA VAL A 179 13.17 16.73 -16.78
C VAL A 179 13.32 17.49 -15.46
N LEU A 180 14.25 18.44 -15.43
CA LEU A 180 14.57 19.22 -14.22
C LEU A 180 13.33 19.87 -13.54
N PRO A 181 12.40 20.50 -14.28
CA PRO A 181 11.20 21.08 -13.68
C PRO A 181 10.26 20.05 -13.02
N GLU A 182 10.15 18.83 -13.57
CA GLU A 182 9.36 17.75 -12.95
C GLU A 182 10.00 17.30 -11.63
N MET A 183 11.33 17.21 -11.60
CA MET A 183 12.07 16.85 -10.40
C MET A 183 11.83 17.89 -9.29
N ILE A 184 12.02 19.18 -9.61
CA ILE A 184 11.82 20.29 -8.66
C ILE A 184 10.39 20.27 -8.13
N GLU A 185 9.39 20.23 -9.02
CA GLU A 185 7.98 20.22 -8.61
C GLU A 185 7.65 19.00 -7.74
N SER A 186 8.19 17.82 -8.05
CA SER A 186 7.93 16.60 -7.28
C SER A 186 8.44 16.71 -5.85
N VAL A 187 9.60 17.33 -5.65
CA VAL A 187 10.21 17.53 -4.33
C VAL A 187 9.55 18.69 -3.58
N GLU A 188 9.19 19.79 -4.25
CA GLU A 188 8.37 20.87 -3.67
C GLU A 188 7.02 20.33 -3.17
N ASN A 189 6.34 19.54 -4.01
CA ASN A 189 5.05 18.94 -3.66
C ASN A 189 5.18 17.96 -2.48
N LEU A 190 6.26 17.18 -2.40
CA LEU A 190 6.52 16.32 -1.24
C LEU A 190 6.69 17.16 0.03
N SER A 191 7.54 18.20 -0.04
CA SER A 191 7.80 19.10 1.10
C SER A 191 6.52 19.76 1.59
N GLN A 192 5.72 20.33 0.67
CA GLN A 192 4.45 20.95 1.00
C GLN A 192 3.47 19.96 1.64
N LYS A 193 3.34 18.74 1.09
CA LYS A 193 2.46 17.71 1.67
C LYS A 193 2.88 17.32 3.08
N LEU A 194 4.18 17.22 3.36
CA LEU A 194 4.69 16.92 4.70
C LEU A 194 4.40 18.09 5.66
N THR A 195 4.65 19.33 5.23
CA THR A 195 4.34 20.54 6.00
C THR A 195 2.84 20.65 6.32
N ASP A 196 1.98 20.47 5.32
CA ASP A 196 0.53 20.51 5.50
C ASP A 196 0.03 19.46 6.49
N ARG A 197 0.57 18.23 6.39
CA ARG A 197 0.22 17.14 7.32
C ARG A 197 0.66 17.46 8.73
N MET A 198 1.85 18.01 8.91
CA MET A 198 2.33 18.45 10.22
C MET A 198 1.43 19.55 10.80
N GLN A 199 1.15 20.62 10.04
CA GLN A 199 0.33 21.74 10.50
C GLN A 199 -1.10 21.34 10.85
N LYS A 200 -1.66 20.37 10.13
CA LYS A 200 -3.00 19.83 10.35
C LYS A 200 -3.03 18.64 11.32
N ASN A 201 -1.90 18.29 11.94
CA ASN A 201 -1.74 17.11 12.80
C ASN A 201 -2.27 15.82 12.16
N PHE A 202 -2.07 15.66 10.84
CA PHE A 202 -2.56 14.50 10.10
C PHE A 202 -1.58 13.32 10.21
N VAL A 203 -2.05 12.20 10.75
CA VAL A 203 -1.25 10.98 10.98
C VAL A 203 -1.76 9.75 10.22
N GLY A 204 -2.87 9.89 9.49
CA GLY A 204 -3.58 8.81 8.79
C GLY A 204 -4.70 8.19 9.64
N ALA A 205 -5.74 7.70 8.96
CA ALA A 205 -6.99 7.27 9.63
C ALA A 205 -6.80 6.11 10.62
N MET A 206 -6.03 5.07 10.22
CA MET A 206 -5.76 3.92 11.09
C MET A 206 -4.89 4.31 12.29
N THR A 207 -3.85 5.12 12.08
CA THR A 207 -3.01 5.67 13.14
C THR A 207 -3.82 6.49 14.14
N GLN A 208 -4.70 7.37 13.64
CA GLN A 208 -5.58 8.20 14.47
C GLN A 208 -6.53 7.34 15.32
N SER A 209 -7.13 6.31 14.72
CA SER A 209 -8.00 5.38 15.44
C SER A 209 -7.25 4.65 16.55
N LYS A 210 -6.00 4.24 16.30
CA LYS A 210 -5.17 3.57 17.32
C LYS A 210 -4.73 4.53 18.43
N LEU A 211 -4.35 5.76 18.09
CA LEU A 211 -4.03 6.79 19.09
C LEU A 211 -5.21 7.07 20.02
N GLN A 212 -6.42 7.19 19.48
CA GLN A 212 -7.65 7.40 20.26
C GLN A 212 -8.02 6.20 21.15
N SER A 213 -7.50 5.00 20.84
CA SER A 213 -7.72 3.79 21.65
C SER A 213 -6.72 3.62 22.80
N LEU A 214 -5.69 4.47 22.88
CA LEU A 214 -4.73 4.43 23.98
C LEU A 214 -5.38 4.97 25.27
N GLU A 215 -5.22 4.24 26.37
CA GLU A 215 -5.68 4.67 27.69
C GLU A 215 -4.77 5.75 28.30
N ASP A 216 -3.47 5.72 27.98
CA ASP A 216 -2.47 6.67 28.47
C ASP A 216 -2.38 7.92 27.57
N SER A 217 -2.93 9.02 28.06
CA SER A 217 -2.92 10.31 27.37
C SER A 217 -1.52 10.93 27.27
N ASN A 218 -0.62 10.67 28.23
CA ASN A 218 0.76 11.17 28.16
C ASN A 218 1.54 10.44 27.06
N LEU A 219 1.34 9.12 26.95
CA LEU A 219 1.90 8.32 25.87
C LEU A 219 1.38 8.79 24.50
N ALA A 220 0.06 9.00 24.37
CA ALA A 220 -0.52 9.51 23.12
C ALA A 220 0.08 10.86 22.70
N ASN A 221 0.15 11.82 23.63
CA ASN A 221 0.76 13.14 23.39
C ASN A 221 2.23 13.05 23.00
N ARG A 222 2.99 12.12 23.62
CA ARG A 222 4.39 11.88 23.27
C ARG A 222 4.52 11.37 21.83
N ILE A 223 3.72 10.36 21.45
CA ILE A 223 3.72 9.78 20.11
C ILE A 223 3.34 10.83 19.06
N GLU A 224 2.31 11.64 19.31
CA GLU A 224 1.92 12.73 18.39
C GLU A 224 3.05 13.74 18.18
N LYS A 225 3.77 14.11 19.24
CA LYS A 225 4.94 14.99 19.14
C LYS A 225 6.07 14.35 18.32
N GLU A 226 6.30 13.06 18.48
CA GLU A 226 7.29 12.31 17.68
C GLU A 226 6.89 12.26 16.20
N PHE A 227 5.61 12.10 15.87
CA PHE A 227 5.11 12.16 14.49
C PHE A 227 5.27 13.55 13.87
N SER A 228 4.99 14.62 14.62
CA SER A 228 5.26 15.98 14.16
C SER A 228 6.75 16.22 13.94
N THR A 229 7.60 15.67 14.82
CA THR A 229 9.06 15.73 14.68
C THR A 229 9.55 14.97 13.45
N PHE A 230 8.93 13.83 13.12
CA PHE A 230 9.22 13.10 11.88
C PHE A 230 8.97 13.96 10.65
N TYR A 231 7.83 14.64 10.58
CA TYR A 231 7.51 15.51 9.45
C TYR A 231 8.47 16.70 9.35
N SER A 232 8.75 17.40 10.45
CA SER A 232 9.69 18.53 10.44
C SER A 232 11.08 18.07 10.00
N THR A 233 11.58 16.98 10.57
CA THR A 233 12.90 16.41 10.23
C THR A 233 12.97 16.00 8.76
N SER A 234 11.88 15.44 8.23
CA SER A 234 11.80 15.06 6.81
C SER A 234 11.88 16.28 5.89
N VAL A 235 11.16 17.36 6.22
CA VAL A 235 11.20 18.62 5.47
C VAL A 235 12.58 19.25 5.55
N ASP A 236 13.17 19.34 6.75
CA ASP A 236 14.52 19.87 6.96
C ASP A 236 15.56 19.09 6.17
N TYR A 237 15.45 17.75 6.15
CA TYR A 237 16.32 16.89 5.36
C TYR A 237 16.18 17.17 3.87
N ILE A 238 14.94 17.22 3.36
CA ILE A 238 14.67 17.52 1.95
C ILE A 238 15.25 18.89 1.58
N GLN A 239 14.98 19.94 2.36
CA GLN A 239 15.48 21.29 2.07
C GLN A 239 17.01 21.40 2.16
N LYS A 240 17.64 20.64 3.06
CA LYS A 240 19.10 20.62 3.20
C LYS A 240 19.80 19.99 2.00
N TRP A 241 19.27 18.87 1.49
CA TRP A 241 19.90 18.09 0.43
C TRP A 241 19.41 18.47 -0.96
N PHE A 242 18.14 18.80 -1.08
CA PHE A 242 17.54 19.48 -2.22
C PHE A 242 17.49 20.96 -1.91
N ARG A 243 18.58 21.67 -2.23
CA ARG A 243 18.58 23.13 -2.26
C ARG A 243 17.70 23.58 -3.43
N ILE A 244 16.38 23.52 -3.23
CA ILE A 244 15.38 23.99 -4.19
C ILE A 244 15.67 25.45 -4.55
N THR A 245 16.24 26.22 -3.62
CA THR A 245 16.71 27.60 -3.80
C THR A 245 17.81 27.77 -4.85
N ASP A 246 18.54 26.71 -5.19
CA ASP A 246 19.55 26.76 -6.25
C ASP A 246 18.89 26.74 -7.64
N TYR A 247 17.59 26.46 -7.74
CA TYR A 247 16.83 26.51 -8.98
C TYR A 247 15.76 27.59 -8.88
N PRO A 248 15.68 28.51 -9.84
CA PRO A 248 14.73 29.59 -9.73
C PRO A 248 13.32 29.02 -9.88
N SER A 249 12.40 29.43 -8.99
CA SER A 249 10.96 29.09 -9.09
C SER A 249 10.35 29.52 -10.42
N SER A 250 11.03 30.44 -11.11
CA SER A 250 10.72 30.85 -12.48
C SER A 250 10.88 29.73 -13.51
N SER A 251 11.49 28.58 -13.20
CA SER A 251 11.63 27.47 -14.16
C SER A 251 10.33 26.68 -14.39
N LYS A 252 9.25 26.99 -13.66
CA LYS A 252 7.96 26.26 -13.73
C LYS A 252 7.26 26.35 -15.09
N TRP A 253 7.47 27.42 -15.87
CA TRP A 253 6.90 27.56 -17.22
C TRP A 253 7.40 26.46 -18.18
N LEU A 254 8.57 25.86 -17.90
CA LEU A 254 9.14 24.77 -18.71
C LEU A 254 8.26 23.51 -18.73
N MET A 255 7.31 23.40 -17.80
CA MET A 255 6.34 22.31 -17.73
C MET A 255 5.23 22.39 -18.78
N LEU A 256 5.02 23.57 -19.39
CA LEU A 256 4.01 23.82 -20.43
C LEU A 256 2.61 23.32 -20.02
N LYS A 257 2.21 23.59 -18.77
CA LYS A 257 0.92 23.13 -18.22
C LYS A 257 -0.24 23.93 -18.79
N SER A 258 -0.11 25.25 -18.77
CA SER A 258 -1.09 26.17 -19.36
C SER A 258 -0.41 27.46 -19.79
N VAL A 259 -1.10 28.19 -20.65
CA VAL A 259 -0.65 29.51 -21.12
C VAL A 259 -0.47 30.48 -19.96
N ASP A 260 -1.35 30.41 -18.94
CA ASP A 260 -1.32 31.29 -17.77
C ASP A 260 -0.06 31.10 -16.91
N THR A 261 0.65 29.98 -17.07
CA THR A 261 1.91 29.72 -16.36
C THR A 261 3.14 30.30 -17.06
N ILE A 262 2.99 30.85 -18.27
CA ILE A 262 4.09 31.39 -19.06
C ILE A 262 4.14 32.91 -18.89
N LEU A 263 5.05 33.37 -18.03
CA LEU A 263 5.33 34.78 -17.83
C LEU A 263 6.70 35.13 -18.41
N TYR A 264 6.79 36.23 -19.16
CA TYR A 264 8.05 36.73 -19.71
C TYR A 264 9.12 36.92 -18.63
N GLU A 265 8.72 37.45 -17.47
CA GLU A 265 9.63 37.66 -16.34
C GLU A 265 10.24 36.35 -15.84
N ASP A 266 9.48 35.26 -15.87
CA ASP A 266 9.95 33.94 -15.45
C ASP A 266 10.89 33.31 -16.49
N ILE A 267 10.59 33.50 -17.78
CA ILE A 267 11.48 33.07 -18.88
C ILE A 267 12.79 33.82 -18.81
N ARG A 268 12.77 35.16 -18.65
CA ARG A 268 13.96 35.98 -18.53
C ARG A 268 14.86 35.54 -17.38
N LYS A 269 14.30 35.41 -16.17
CA LYS A 269 15.04 34.92 -15.00
C LYS A 269 15.64 33.53 -15.20
N SER A 270 14.90 32.65 -15.86
CA SER A 270 15.38 31.31 -16.18
C SER A 270 16.52 31.33 -17.20
N ALA A 271 16.45 32.20 -18.20
CA ALA A 271 17.50 32.37 -19.20
C ALA A 271 18.78 32.97 -18.58
N GLU A 272 18.66 34.01 -17.75
CA GLU A 272 19.77 34.61 -17.01
C GLU A 272 20.45 33.59 -16.07
N PHE A 273 19.66 32.71 -15.46
CA PHE A 273 20.17 31.67 -14.58
C PHE A 273 20.87 30.54 -15.34
N LEU A 274 20.29 30.04 -16.43
CA LEU A 274 20.83 28.91 -17.20
C LEU A 274 21.99 29.32 -18.12
N MET A 275 22.00 30.56 -18.58
CA MET A 275 22.98 31.10 -19.53
C MET A 275 23.55 32.44 -19.04
N PRO A 276 24.26 32.46 -17.88
CA PRO A 276 24.73 33.70 -17.26
C PRO A 276 25.74 34.48 -18.12
N GLU A 277 26.38 33.81 -19.08
CA GLU A 277 27.36 34.40 -20.00
C GLU A 277 26.71 35.08 -21.22
N ILE A 278 25.41 34.86 -21.44
CA ILE A 278 24.68 35.38 -22.61
C ILE A 278 23.79 36.53 -22.16
N SER A 279 24.00 37.71 -22.74
CA SER A 279 23.10 38.84 -22.54
C SER A 279 21.73 38.52 -23.15
N VAL A 280 20.69 38.59 -22.31
CA VAL A 280 19.30 38.50 -22.76
C VAL A 280 19.01 39.63 -23.75
N LYS A 281 18.51 39.28 -24.93
CA LYS A 281 18.15 40.21 -26.00
C LYS A 281 16.65 40.46 -26.02
N ASP A 282 16.25 41.60 -26.61
CA ASP A 282 14.83 41.95 -26.81
C ASP A 282 14.06 40.89 -27.62
N SER A 283 14.75 40.13 -28.48
CA SER A 283 14.16 39.02 -29.24
C SER A 283 13.51 37.94 -28.36
N LEU A 284 13.92 37.81 -27.09
CA LEU A 284 13.32 36.88 -26.14
C LEU A 284 11.83 37.19 -25.89
N PHE A 285 11.44 38.46 -25.96
CA PHE A 285 10.04 38.87 -25.81
C PHE A 285 9.19 38.37 -26.98
N ASP A 286 9.70 38.48 -28.21
CA ASP A 286 9.02 37.98 -29.40
C ASP A 286 8.94 36.45 -29.39
N GLU A 287 10.02 35.76 -29.03
CA GLU A 287 10.06 34.30 -28.86
C GLU A 287 9.05 33.82 -27.78
N THR A 288 8.94 34.55 -26.68
CA THR A 288 7.95 34.28 -25.62
C THR A 288 6.54 34.42 -26.15
N SER A 289 6.26 35.47 -26.92
CA SER A 289 4.95 35.72 -27.52
C SER A 289 4.56 34.64 -28.52
N LEU A 290 5.52 34.16 -29.32
CA LEU A 290 5.34 33.02 -30.24
C LEU A 290 5.02 31.73 -29.48
N LEU A 291 5.78 31.42 -28.42
CA LEU A 291 5.52 30.24 -27.57
C LEU A 291 4.10 30.27 -26.98
N ILE A 292 3.66 31.42 -26.49
CA ILE A 292 2.30 31.61 -25.96
C ILE A 292 1.25 31.34 -27.03
N SER A 293 1.46 31.82 -28.27
CA SER A 293 0.54 31.59 -29.39
C SER A 293 0.47 30.10 -29.74
N LEU A 294 1.62 29.43 -29.90
CA LEU A 294 1.69 28.01 -30.23
C LEU A 294 1.01 27.14 -29.17
N LEU A 295 1.16 27.50 -27.88
CA LEU A 295 0.51 26.77 -26.80
C LEU A 295 -1.00 27.00 -26.78
N LYS A 296 -1.49 28.21 -27.11
CA LYS A 296 -2.94 28.48 -27.26
C LYS A 296 -3.57 27.67 -28.38
N ASP A 297 -2.84 27.47 -29.47
CA ASP A 297 -3.31 26.73 -30.64
C ASP A 297 -3.16 25.20 -30.49
N SER A 298 -2.56 24.75 -29.38
CA SER A 298 -2.35 23.33 -29.11
C SER A 298 -3.67 22.60 -28.76
N LYS A 299 -3.80 21.34 -29.20
CA LYS A 299 -4.97 20.50 -28.92
C LYS A 299 -4.95 20.00 -27.47
N GLU A 300 -6.09 19.66 -26.89
CA GLU A 300 -6.17 19.09 -25.52
C GLU A 300 -5.24 17.88 -25.32
N SER A 301 -5.12 17.01 -26.33
CA SER A 301 -4.23 15.84 -26.30
C SER A 301 -2.75 16.18 -26.14
N PHE A 302 -2.34 17.42 -26.44
CA PHE A 302 -0.98 17.91 -26.23
C PHE A 302 -0.61 17.94 -24.74
N HIS A 303 -1.55 18.33 -23.86
CA HIS A 303 -1.27 18.51 -22.45
C HIS A 303 -1.01 17.19 -21.71
N GLU A 304 -1.47 16.07 -22.25
CA GLU A 304 -1.24 14.71 -21.73
C GLU A 304 0.12 14.12 -22.11
N LEU A 305 0.83 14.75 -23.06
CA LEU A 305 2.12 14.24 -23.52
C LEU A 305 3.22 14.41 -22.46
N PRO A 306 4.23 13.52 -22.46
CA PRO A 306 5.49 13.74 -21.75
C PRO A 306 6.16 15.07 -22.15
N ILE A 307 6.83 15.72 -21.19
CA ILE A 307 7.34 17.09 -21.36
C ILE A 307 8.43 17.16 -22.44
N ASP A 308 9.31 16.17 -22.52
CA ASP A 308 10.31 16.05 -23.57
C ASP A 308 9.67 16.03 -24.98
N ILE A 309 8.52 15.36 -25.11
CA ILE A 309 7.76 15.31 -26.36
C ILE A 309 7.08 16.66 -26.64
N LYS A 310 6.53 17.33 -25.61
CA LYS A 310 5.93 18.67 -25.77
C LYS A 310 6.91 19.66 -26.39
N TRP A 311 8.15 19.70 -25.87
CA TRP A 311 9.20 20.59 -26.39
C TRP A 311 9.59 20.26 -27.84
N THR A 312 9.63 18.97 -28.21
CA THR A 312 9.95 18.52 -29.58
C THR A 312 8.84 18.82 -30.60
N ILE A 313 7.59 18.98 -30.15
CA ILE A 313 6.47 19.34 -31.04
C ILE A 313 6.48 20.85 -31.32
N LEU A 314 6.91 21.65 -30.34
CA LEU A 314 6.93 23.11 -30.46
C LEU A 314 8.16 23.63 -31.22
N PHE A 315 9.27 22.88 -31.22
CA PHE A 315 10.56 23.23 -31.86
C PHE A 315 11.23 22.00 -32.48
#